data_AF-A0A7Y5W587-F1
#
_entry.id   AF-A0A7Y5W587-F1
#
_cell.length_a   1.000
_cell.length_b   1.000
_cell.length_c   1.000
_cell.angle_alpha   90.00
_cell.angle_beta   90.00
_cell.angle_gamma   90.00
#
_symmetry.space_group_name_H-M   'P 1'
#
loop_
_entity.id
_entity.type
_entity.pdbx_description
1 polymer ?
#
loop_
_entity_poly.entity_id
_entity_poly.type
_entity_poly.pdbx_seq_one_letter_code
_entity_poly.pdbx_strand_id
1 'polypeptide(L)'
;MGAAARAAHVGGGCDEPVVEWTLFFRNTSTSDTPVLENIQALDTAWRRGAGQEFLLHHAAGSQAKPSDYAPRESPLLPGTVQRFAGAGGRSTNTDWSYFNLQWAEEGVVLAVGWPGQWAADFARDNAGCLRVRAGQELVKAKLLPGEEIRSPLVVLQFWQGDFARSQNLWRRWMMAHSMPKPGGKLPPPQFVASSSRAYREMIEADEANQIMHIDRYLEEKLAIDYWWMDAGWYVQEQVSGRVFLDQNEGSGHGLLGDRSSPRHALKGW
;
A
#
# COMPACT_ATOMS: atom_id res chain seq x y z
N MET A 1 -6.88 31.31 8.74
CA MET A 1 -6.59 29.88 8.54
C MET A 1 -7.92 29.14 8.64
N GLY A 2 -8.62 28.94 7.51
CA GLY A 2 -9.88 28.20 7.47
C GLY A 2 -9.61 26.78 7.03
N ALA A 3 -9.04 25.94 7.90
CA ALA A 3 -8.90 24.52 7.61
C ALA A 3 -10.27 23.85 7.87
N ALA A 4 -11.04 23.66 6.81
CA ALA A 4 -12.26 22.87 6.89
C ALA A 4 -11.88 21.38 6.74
N ALA A 5 -11.60 20.71 7.86
CA ALA A 5 -11.50 19.25 7.87
C ALA A 5 -12.93 18.67 7.76
N ARG A 6 -13.26 18.10 6.61
CA ARG A 6 -14.48 17.29 6.45
C ARG A 6 -14.09 15.82 6.54
N ALA A 7 -14.45 15.15 7.63
CA ALA A 7 -14.40 13.70 7.71
C ALA A 7 -15.56 13.09 6.90
N ALA A 8 -15.30 12.04 6.14
CA ALA A 8 -16.30 11.37 5.33
C ALA A 8 -16.41 9.89 5.72
N HIS A 9 -17.64 9.51 6.06
CA HIS A 9 -18.22 8.16 6.14
C HIS A 9 -18.00 7.32 7.42
N VAL A 10 -19.04 7.27 8.26
CA VAL A 10 -19.30 6.15 9.16
C VAL A 10 -20.15 5.15 8.37
N GLY A 11 -19.50 4.17 7.74
CA GLY A 11 -20.20 3.03 7.15
C GLY A 11 -20.39 1.98 8.24
N GLY A 12 -21.60 1.87 8.80
CA GLY A 12 -21.85 0.87 9.82
C GLY A 12 -23.33 0.68 10.12
N GLY A 13 -23.94 -0.33 9.49
CA GLY A 13 -25.03 -1.05 10.13
C GLY A 13 -24.49 -1.80 11.36
N CYS A 14 -25.37 -2.34 12.21
CA CYS A 14 -24.99 -3.02 13.46
C CYS A 14 -23.98 -4.18 13.32
N ASP A 15 -23.68 -4.62 12.10
CA ASP A 15 -22.81 -5.77 11.80
C ASP A 15 -21.36 -5.41 11.42
N GLU A 16 -21.05 -4.14 11.14
CA GLU A 16 -19.71 -3.70 10.71
C GLU A 16 -19.27 -2.45 11.49
N PRO A 17 -18.55 -2.62 12.63
CA PRO A 17 -18.08 -1.53 13.48
C PRO A 17 -16.86 -0.81 12.86
N VAL A 18 -17.05 -0.23 11.67
CA VAL A 18 -16.02 0.46 10.90
C VAL A 18 -16.28 1.95 10.83
N VAL A 19 -15.21 2.72 11.00
CA VAL A 19 -15.19 4.15 10.70
C VAL A 19 -14.05 4.41 9.74
N GLU A 20 -14.28 5.26 8.75
CA GLU A 20 -13.24 5.72 7.86
C GLU A 20 -13.31 7.24 7.69
N TRP A 21 -12.19 7.85 7.35
CA TRP A 21 -12.16 9.27 7.02
C TRP A 21 -10.94 9.64 6.21
N THR A 22 -11.06 10.77 5.52
CA THR A 22 -9.97 11.47 4.85
C THR A 22 -10.04 12.94 5.26
N LEU A 23 -8.91 13.54 5.60
CA LEU A 23 -8.83 14.98 5.87
C LEU A 23 -8.63 15.74 4.56
N PHE A 24 -9.27 16.90 4.43
CA PHE A 24 -9.10 17.82 3.31
C PHE A 24 -8.54 19.13 3.83
N PHE A 25 -7.54 19.67 3.14
CA PHE A 25 -6.88 20.93 3.46
C PHE A 25 -7.05 21.87 2.28
N ARG A 26 -7.82 22.95 2.46
CA ARG A 26 -8.10 23.94 1.42
C ARG A 26 -7.58 25.31 1.83
N ASN A 27 -6.92 26.00 0.92
CA ASN A 27 -6.58 27.41 1.11
C ASN A 27 -7.75 28.31 0.67
N THR A 28 -8.54 28.78 1.63
CA THR A 28 -9.65 29.71 1.39
C THR A 28 -9.25 31.19 1.46
N SER A 29 -7.95 31.49 1.54
CA SER A 29 -7.44 32.87 1.64
C SER A 29 -6.93 33.37 0.29
N THR A 30 -6.59 34.67 0.23
CA THR A 30 -6.02 35.33 -0.95
C THR A 30 -4.49 35.29 -0.99
N SER A 31 -3.84 34.54 -0.09
CA SER A 31 -2.37 34.40 -0.02
C SER A 31 -1.98 32.94 0.17
N ASP A 32 -0.74 32.59 -0.13
CA ASP A 32 -0.21 31.25 0.08
C ASP A 32 -0.33 30.82 1.57
N THR A 33 -0.55 29.53 1.82
CA THR A 33 -0.48 29.00 3.18
C THR A 33 0.96 28.99 3.70
N PRO A 34 1.16 28.96 5.04
CA PRO A 34 2.38 28.41 5.61
C PRO A 34 2.64 26.98 5.09
N VAL A 35 3.88 26.51 5.26
CA VAL A 35 4.23 25.13 4.90
C VAL A 35 3.36 24.15 5.67
N LEU A 36 2.69 23.28 4.93
CA LEU A 36 1.97 22.12 5.41
C LEU A 36 2.90 20.92 5.37
N GLU A 37 3.17 20.37 6.55
CA GLU A 37 4.02 19.19 6.78
C GLU A 37 3.49 18.41 8.00
N ASN A 38 3.98 17.19 8.22
CA ASN A 38 3.59 16.33 9.33
C ASN A 38 2.07 16.07 9.43
N ILE A 39 1.41 15.84 8.29
CA ILE A 39 -0.04 15.54 8.26
C ILE A 39 -0.28 14.16 8.89
N GLN A 40 -0.78 14.15 10.12
CA GLN A 40 -1.24 12.97 10.84
C GLN A 40 -2.75 12.80 10.63
N ALA A 41 -3.13 11.96 9.66
CA ALA A 41 -4.53 11.66 9.40
C ALA A 41 -5.21 10.93 10.58
N LEU A 42 -4.41 10.24 11.40
CA LEU A 42 -4.79 9.66 12.67
C LEU A 42 -3.84 10.14 13.77
N ASP A 43 -4.39 10.56 14.91
CA ASP A 43 -3.69 10.74 16.18
C ASP A 43 -4.66 10.34 17.30
N THR A 44 -4.52 9.13 17.81
CA THR A 44 -5.43 8.55 18.81
C THR A 44 -4.65 7.88 19.93
N ALA A 45 -5.36 7.54 20.99
CA ALA A 45 -4.80 6.81 22.12
C ALA A 45 -5.79 5.77 22.64
N TRP A 46 -5.29 4.57 22.90
CA TRP A 46 -6.06 3.50 23.53
C TRP A 46 -5.52 3.21 24.92
N ARG A 47 -6.43 2.86 25.83
CA ARG A 47 -6.10 2.43 27.18
C ARG A 47 -6.56 1.00 27.37
N ARG A 48 -5.66 0.15 27.85
CA ARG A 48 -5.99 -1.24 28.23
C ARG A 48 -6.29 -1.36 29.72
N GLY A 49 -6.91 -2.48 30.10
CA GLY A 49 -7.03 -2.88 31.50
C GLY A 49 -5.69 -3.24 32.15
N ALA A 50 -5.68 -3.32 33.48
CA ALA A 50 -4.53 -3.83 34.24
C ALA A 50 -4.33 -5.33 33.95
N GLY A 51 -3.07 -5.79 33.91
CA GLY A 51 -2.73 -7.22 33.71
C GLY A 51 -2.80 -7.73 32.26
N GLN A 52 -3.15 -6.88 31.30
CA GLN A 52 -3.14 -7.18 29.86
C GLN A 52 -1.97 -6.46 29.19
N GLU A 53 -1.62 -6.78 27.94
CA GLU A 53 -0.72 -5.94 27.13
C GLU A 53 -1.22 -5.83 25.70
N PHE A 54 -0.77 -4.78 25.00
CA PHE A 54 -1.03 -4.64 23.58
C PHE A 54 -0.15 -5.60 22.76
N LEU A 55 -0.78 -6.29 21.82
CA LEU A 55 -0.11 -7.08 20.78
C LEU A 55 -0.43 -6.45 19.42
N LEU A 56 0.61 -6.06 18.70
CA LEU A 56 0.47 -5.55 17.34
C LEU A 56 0.69 -6.68 16.34
N HIS A 57 -0.36 -7.04 15.62
CA HIS A 57 -0.27 -7.89 14.44
C HIS A 57 -0.03 -7.01 13.21
N HIS A 58 1.01 -7.30 12.45
CA HIS A 58 1.41 -6.58 11.24
C HIS A 58 1.99 -7.54 10.22
N ALA A 59 2.43 -7.05 9.07
CA ALA A 59 3.09 -7.89 8.08
C ALA A 59 4.28 -7.16 7.44
N ALA A 60 5.21 -7.97 6.94
CA ALA A 60 6.25 -7.48 6.04
C ALA A 60 5.64 -6.83 4.79
N GLY A 61 6.36 -5.89 4.19
CA GLY A 61 6.11 -5.46 2.81
C GLY A 61 6.57 -6.50 1.80
N SER A 62 6.72 -6.08 0.55
CA SER A 62 7.22 -6.88 -0.55
C SER A 62 8.51 -6.32 -1.15
N GLN A 63 9.54 -7.17 -1.14
CA GLN A 63 10.83 -6.92 -1.78
C GLN A 63 11.20 -8.05 -2.75
N ALA A 64 10.19 -8.72 -3.30
CA ALA A 64 10.32 -9.91 -4.13
C ALA A 64 11.06 -11.06 -3.41
N LYS A 65 10.73 -11.29 -2.13
CA LYS A 65 11.30 -12.36 -1.31
C LYS A 65 10.24 -13.41 -0.95
N PRO A 66 10.64 -14.66 -0.66
CA PRO A 66 9.69 -15.67 -0.17
C PRO A 66 8.95 -15.27 1.12
N SER A 67 9.51 -14.32 1.89
CA SER A 67 8.92 -13.80 3.12
C SER A 67 8.00 -12.59 2.91
N ASP A 68 7.71 -12.21 1.66
CA ASP A 68 6.84 -11.07 1.37
C ASP A 68 5.47 -11.26 2.02
N TYR A 69 4.95 -10.20 2.64
CA TYR A 69 3.68 -10.21 3.37
C TYR A 69 3.59 -11.22 4.52
N ALA A 70 4.71 -11.78 4.97
CA ALA A 70 4.72 -12.71 6.10
C ALA A 70 4.13 -12.01 7.34
N PRO A 71 3.21 -12.69 8.06
CA PRO A 71 2.63 -12.15 9.29
C PRO A 71 3.71 -12.00 10.35
N ARG A 72 3.59 -10.94 11.14
CA ARG A 72 4.49 -10.58 12.22
C ARG A 72 3.67 -10.13 13.42
N GLU A 73 4.26 -10.35 14.59
CA GLU A 73 3.68 -9.91 15.86
C GLU A 73 4.71 -9.11 16.64
N SER A 74 4.23 -8.13 17.39
CA SER A 74 5.07 -7.30 18.23
C SER A 74 4.35 -6.95 19.53
N PRO A 75 4.76 -7.53 20.67
CA PRO A 75 4.31 -7.07 21.97
C PRO A 75 4.76 -5.61 22.19
N LEU A 76 3.81 -4.73 22.51
CA LEU A 76 4.09 -3.32 22.79
C LEU A 76 4.21 -3.14 24.31
N LEU A 77 5.36 -3.52 24.86
CA LEU A 77 5.69 -3.42 26.29
C LEU A 77 5.80 -1.95 26.75
N PRO A 78 5.68 -1.64 28.05
CA PRO A 78 5.85 -0.28 28.58
C PRO A 78 7.12 0.41 28.06
N GLY A 79 6.98 1.65 27.57
CA GLY A 79 8.08 2.42 26.99
C GLY A 79 8.45 2.07 25.54
N THR A 80 7.81 1.06 24.94
CA THR A 80 8.06 0.66 23.56
C THR A 80 7.63 1.75 22.58
N VAL A 81 8.51 2.06 21.62
CA VAL A 81 8.18 2.89 20.45
C VAL A 81 8.46 2.06 19.20
N GLN A 82 7.47 1.91 18.33
CA GLN A 82 7.62 1.26 17.04
C GLN A 82 7.15 2.19 15.92
N ARG A 83 7.91 2.21 14.83
CA ARG A 83 7.60 2.97 13.63
C ARG A 83 7.58 2.04 12.44
N PHE A 84 6.56 2.21 11.60
CA PHE A 84 6.38 1.52 10.34
C PHE A 84 6.21 2.54 9.23
N ALA A 85 6.71 2.23 8.04
CA ALA A 85 6.59 3.15 6.91
C ALA A 85 6.63 2.41 5.57
N GLY A 86 6.15 3.10 4.53
CA GLY A 86 6.46 2.73 3.16
C GLY A 86 7.96 2.93 2.86
N ALA A 87 8.40 2.58 1.65
CA ALA A 87 9.76 2.88 1.23
C ALA A 87 9.84 3.14 -0.28
N GLY A 88 10.67 4.12 -0.67
CA GLY A 88 10.87 4.49 -2.07
C GLY A 88 9.60 5.01 -2.74
N GLY A 89 8.70 5.66 -2.00
CA GLY A 89 7.44 6.18 -2.54
C GLY A 89 6.38 5.11 -2.81
N ARG A 90 6.61 3.85 -2.40
CA ARG A 90 5.67 2.74 -2.55
C ARG A 90 5.08 2.37 -1.19
N SER A 91 3.76 2.19 -1.15
CA SER A 91 3.02 1.94 0.08
C SER A 91 3.47 0.69 0.84
N THR A 92 3.71 -0.44 0.17
CA THR A 92 3.90 -1.74 0.84
C THR A 92 5.27 -2.36 0.55
N ASN A 93 6.31 -1.55 0.40
CA ASN A 93 7.66 -2.03 0.06
C ASN A 93 8.37 -2.67 1.27
N THR A 94 8.48 -1.94 2.38
CA THR A 94 9.13 -2.44 3.62
C THR A 94 8.13 -3.01 4.61
N ASP A 95 7.05 -2.28 4.85
CA ASP A 95 5.99 -2.64 5.80
C ASP A 95 4.63 -2.58 5.12
N TRP A 96 3.68 -3.36 5.62
CA TRP A 96 2.30 -3.25 5.18
C TRP A 96 1.59 -2.09 5.90
N SER A 97 0.73 -1.33 5.20
CA SER A 97 -0.02 -0.20 5.76
C SER A 97 -1.29 -0.60 6.50
N TYR A 98 -1.29 -1.82 7.06
CA TYR A 98 -2.40 -2.48 7.73
C TYR A 98 -1.90 -3.12 9.02
N PHE A 99 -2.61 -2.83 10.11
CA PHE A 99 -2.27 -3.26 11.46
C PHE A 99 -3.51 -3.80 12.14
N ASN A 100 -3.33 -4.79 13.01
CA ASN A 100 -4.37 -5.23 13.92
C ASN A 100 -3.84 -5.17 15.34
N LEU A 101 -4.26 -4.15 16.07
CA LEU A 101 -3.89 -3.91 17.46
C LEU A 101 -4.87 -4.64 18.35
N GLN A 102 -4.38 -5.60 19.12
CA GLN A 102 -5.15 -6.40 20.06
C GLN A 102 -4.79 -6.03 21.50
N TRP A 103 -5.80 -6.00 22.38
CA TRP A 103 -5.61 -6.09 23.82
C TRP A 103 -6.78 -6.91 24.38
N ALA A 104 -6.47 -7.90 25.22
CA ALA A 104 -7.47 -8.85 25.71
C ALA A 104 -8.22 -9.57 24.55
N GLU A 105 -9.53 -9.68 24.66
CA GLU A 105 -10.46 -10.21 23.66
C GLU A 105 -11.08 -9.10 22.81
N GLU A 106 -10.35 -8.01 22.59
CA GLU A 106 -10.78 -6.91 21.74
C GLU A 106 -9.62 -6.26 21.00
N GLY A 107 -9.95 -5.39 20.08
CA GLY A 107 -8.93 -4.66 19.34
C GLY A 107 -9.48 -3.75 18.26
N VAL A 108 -8.55 -3.24 17.49
CA VAL A 108 -8.81 -2.39 16.34
C VAL A 108 -7.90 -2.76 15.20
N VAL A 109 -8.51 -3.02 14.05
CA VAL A 109 -7.82 -3.03 12.78
C VAL A 109 -7.67 -1.58 12.31
N LEU A 110 -6.46 -1.20 11.92
CA LEU A 110 -6.07 0.13 11.48
C LEU A 110 -5.40 0.05 10.12
N ALA A 111 -5.91 0.80 9.15
CA ALA A 111 -5.35 0.84 7.80
C ALA A 111 -5.09 2.27 7.33
N VAL A 112 -3.96 2.47 6.66
CA VAL A 112 -3.61 3.70 5.95
C VAL A 112 -3.77 3.45 4.45
N GLY A 113 -4.89 3.93 3.90
CA GLY A 113 -5.22 3.87 2.49
C GLY A 113 -4.49 4.95 1.69
N TRP A 114 -3.23 4.68 1.34
CA TRP A 114 -2.39 5.56 0.55
C TRP A 114 -1.48 4.77 -0.39
N PRO A 115 -1.37 5.12 -1.68
CA PRO A 115 -0.50 4.41 -2.62
C PRO A 115 0.98 4.83 -2.49
N GLY A 116 1.25 5.99 -1.88
CA GLY A 116 2.59 6.58 -1.75
C GLY A 116 3.26 6.32 -0.40
N GLN A 117 4.24 7.15 -0.07
CA GLN A 117 4.93 7.13 1.22
C GLN A 117 3.99 7.53 2.37
N TRP A 118 4.00 6.75 3.45
CA TRP A 118 3.26 6.96 4.68
C TRP A 118 4.13 6.53 5.87
N ALA A 119 3.73 6.92 7.08
CA ALA A 119 4.29 6.38 8.31
C ALA A 119 3.23 6.22 9.39
N ALA A 120 3.46 5.26 10.29
CA ALA A 120 2.70 5.07 11.52
C ALA A 120 3.65 4.87 12.71
N ASP A 121 3.39 5.60 13.80
CA ASP A 121 4.12 5.51 15.05
C ASP A 121 3.21 4.95 16.15
N PHE A 122 3.71 3.97 16.89
CA PHE A 122 3.07 3.33 18.03
C PHE A 122 3.95 3.61 19.26
N ALA A 123 3.44 4.40 20.21
CA ALA A 123 4.19 4.82 21.39
C ALA A 123 3.46 4.42 22.67
N ARG A 124 3.99 3.40 23.35
CA ARG A 124 3.47 2.85 24.59
C ARG A 124 4.04 3.60 25.79
N ASP A 125 3.19 4.19 26.62
CA ASP A 125 3.63 4.83 27.86
C ASP A 125 4.00 3.81 28.97
N ASN A 126 4.51 4.29 30.10
CA ASN A 126 4.83 3.44 31.25
C ASN A 126 3.61 3.02 32.08
N ALA A 127 2.42 3.55 31.76
CA ALA A 127 1.17 3.27 32.45
C ALA A 127 0.36 2.23 31.64
N GLY A 128 -0.75 2.63 31.03
CA GLY A 128 -1.67 1.76 30.29
C GLY A 128 -2.08 2.30 28.93
N CYS A 129 -1.45 3.38 28.45
CA CYS A 129 -1.81 4.08 27.22
C CYS A 129 -0.90 3.70 26.05
N LEU A 130 -1.48 3.51 24.87
CA LEU A 130 -0.76 3.43 23.60
C LEU A 130 -1.25 4.56 22.70
N ARG A 131 -0.35 5.48 22.35
CA ARG A 131 -0.62 6.51 21.35
C ARG A 131 -0.28 5.97 19.96
N VAL A 132 -1.16 6.18 18.99
CA VAL A 132 -0.91 5.87 17.60
C VAL A 132 -1.14 7.07 16.71
N ARG A 133 -0.14 7.34 15.87
CA ARG A 133 -0.14 8.39 14.87
C ARG A 133 0.10 7.78 13.50
N ALA A 134 -0.65 8.19 12.50
CA ALA A 134 -0.43 7.73 11.14
C ALA A 134 -0.79 8.79 10.10
N GLY A 135 -0.02 8.87 9.03
CA GLY A 135 -0.24 9.87 7.99
C GLY A 135 0.83 9.92 6.90
N GLN A 136 0.97 11.07 6.25
CA GLN A 136 1.95 11.27 5.18
C GLN A 136 3.30 11.64 5.76
N GLU A 137 4.31 10.84 5.45
CA GLU A 137 5.66 11.02 6.03
C GLU A 137 6.42 12.21 5.44
N LEU A 138 6.35 12.39 4.12
CA LEU A 138 7.24 13.31 3.39
C LEU A 138 6.55 14.57 2.86
N VAL A 139 5.28 14.81 3.20
CA VAL A 139 4.59 16.01 2.73
C VAL A 139 5.28 17.25 3.30
N LYS A 140 5.67 18.14 2.39
CA LYS A 140 6.15 19.49 2.68
C LYS A 140 5.80 20.41 1.52
N ALA A 141 4.63 21.04 1.61
CA ALA A 141 4.09 21.85 0.52
C ALA A 141 3.45 23.13 1.06
N LYS A 142 3.23 24.12 0.20
CA LYS A 142 2.30 25.23 0.45
C LYS A 142 1.12 25.08 -0.50
N LEU A 143 -0.04 25.58 -0.08
CA LEU A 143 -1.22 25.66 -0.93
C LEU A 143 -1.38 27.11 -1.42
N LEU A 144 -1.43 27.30 -2.73
CA LEU A 144 -1.79 28.58 -3.35
C LEU A 144 -3.29 28.89 -3.10
N PRO A 145 -3.73 30.15 -3.24
CA PRO A 145 -5.15 30.50 -3.11
C PRO A 145 -6.07 29.60 -3.94
N GLY A 146 -7.05 28.98 -3.29
CA GLY A 146 -8.02 28.08 -3.93
C GLY A 146 -7.57 26.62 -4.08
N GLU A 147 -6.30 26.28 -3.82
CA GLU A 147 -5.83 24.90 -3.87
C GLU A 147 -6.37 24.05 -2.71
N GLU A 148 -6.54 22.77 -2.97
CA GLU A 148 -6.93 21.75 -2.00
C GLU A 148 -6.10 20.48 -2.18
N ILE A 149 -5.69 19.88 -1.08
CA ILE A 149 -5.13 18.53 -1.03
C ILE A 149 -5.87 17.68 0.01
N ARG A 150 -5.68 16.37 -0.06
CA ARG A 150 -6.23 15.42 0.92
C ARG A 150 -5.15 14.59 1.60
N SER A 151 -5.44 14.12 2.80
CA SER A 151 -4.66 13.10 3.50
C SER A 151 -4.90 11.70 2.91
N PRO A 152 -4.17 10.68 3.40
CA PRO A 152 -4.57 9.28 3.32
C PRO A 152 -5.97 9.06 3.85
N LEU A 153 -6.63 8.03 3.32
CA LEU A 153 -7.79 7.43 3.97
C LEU A 153 -7.30 6.70 5.21
N VAL A 154 -7.96 6.90 6.34
CA VAL A 154 -7.77 6.10 7.55
C VAL A 154 -9.01 5.24 7.72
N VAL A 155 -8.82 3.97 8.04
CA VAL A 155 -9.90 3.05 8.43
C VAL A 155 -9.60 2.49 9.80
N LEU A 156 -10.57 2.53 10.70
CA LEU A 156 -10.56 1.80 11.97
C LEU A 156 -11.74 0.83 12.00
N GLN A 157 -11.48 -0.46 12.16
CA GLN A 157 -12.51 -1.46 12.45
C GLN A 157 -12.30 -1.99 13.86
N PHE A 158 -13.25 -1.73 14.74
CA PHE A 158 -13.24 -2.24 16.11
C PHE A 158 -13.75 -3.68 16.16
N TRP A 159 -13.27 -4.47 17.11
CA TRP A 159 -13.74 -5.85 17.22
C TRP A 159 -13.60 -6.37 18.66
N GLN A 160 -14.43 -7.37 18.97
CA GLN A 160 -14.38 -8.19 20.18
C GLN A 160 -14.33 -9.68 19.80
N GLY A 161 -13.89 -10.54 20.71
CA GLY A 161 -13.66 -11.96 20.48
C GLY A 161 -12.21 -12.23 20.08
N ASP A 162 -12.02 -13.08 19.06
CA ASP A 162 -10.68 -13.52 18.64
C ASP A 162 -10.15 -12.82 17.39
N PHE A 163 -8.84 -13.03 17.16
CA PHE A 163 -8.13 -12.52 16.00
C PHE A 163 -8.74 -13.01 14.67
N ALA A 164 -9.17 -14.27 14.56
CA ALA A 164 -9.73 -14.79 13.31
C ALA A 164 -11.05 -14.10 12.94
N ARG A 165 -11.90 -13.81 13.92
CA ARG A 165 -13.13 -13.02 13.77
C ARG A 165 -12.80 -11.62 13.26
N SER A 166 -11.78 -10.96 13.82
CA SER A 166 -11.38 -9.62 13.38
C SER A 166 -11.03 -9.58 11.89
N GLN A 167 -10.30 -10.59 11.38
CA GLN A 167 -9.93 -10.71 9.97
C GLN A 167 -11.13 -11.06 9.07
N ASN A 168 -12.08 -11.85 9.57
CA ASN A 168 -13.32 -12.15 8.85
C ASN A 168 -14.19 -10.91 8.68
N LEU A 169 -14.33 -10.09 9.72
CA LEU A 169 -15.03 -8.80 9.65
C LEU A 169 -14.37 -7.87 8.63
N TRP A 170 -13.03 -7.77 8.67
CA TRP A 170 -12.28 -6.94 7.72
C TRP A 170 -12.51 -7.36 6.28
N ARG A 171 -12.41 -8.66 5.98
CA ARG A 171 -12.65 -9.18 4.63
C ARG A 171 -14.06 -8.90 4.14
N ARG A 172 -15.07 -9.04 5.00
CA ARG A 172 -16.48 -8.76 4.64
C ARG A 172 -16.67 -7.28 4.33
N TRP A 173 -16.19 -6.39 5.19
CA TRP A 173 -16.24 -4.95 4.96
C TRP A 173 -15.49 -4.54 3.68
N MET A 174 -14.28 -5.05 3.46
CA MET A 174 -13.51 -4.79 2.24
C MET A 174 -14.30 -5.20 0.98
N MET A 175 -14.86 -6.40 0.96
CA MET A 175 -15.67 -6.89 -0.16
C MET A 175 -16.93 -6.03 -0.36
N ALA A 176 -17.64 -5.66 0.71
CA ALA A 176 -18.88 -4.90 0.65
C ALA A 176 -18.65 -3.43 0.24
N HIS A 177 -17.59 -2.79 0.75
CA HIS A 177 -17.46 -1.33 0.71
C HIS A 177 -16.20 -0.80 0.01
N SER A 178 -15.06 -1.48 0.13
CA SER A 178 -13.77 -0.90 -0.31
C SER A 178 -13.26 -1.43 -1.65
N MET A 179 -13.50 -2.71 -1.96
CA MET A 179 -13.02 -3.33 -3.20
C MET A 179 -13.67 -2.70 -4.44
N PRO A 180 -12.90 -2.46 -5.52
CA PRO A 180 -13.45 -2.01 -6.79
C PRO A 180 -14.52 -2.97 -7.31
N LYS A 181 -15.64 -2.40 -7.77
CA LYS A 181 -16.77 -3.13 -8.37
C LYS A 181 -17.07 -2.57 -9.76
N PRO A 182 -16.21 -2.77 -10.77
CA PRO A 182 -16.54 -2.41 -12.15
C PRO A 182 -17.88 -3.04 -12.54
N GLY A 183 -18.85 -2.23 -12.98
CA GLY A 183 -20.21 -2.72 -13.26
C GLY A 183 -21.08 -2.99 -12.02
N GLY A 184 -20.67 -2.53 -10.83
CA GLY A 184 -21.47 -2.55 -9.59
C GLY A 184 -21.45 -3.86 -8.82
N LYS A 185 -20.73 -4.89 -9.28
CA LYS A 185 -20.57 -6.18 -8.59
C LYS A 185 -19.09 -6.54 -8.44
N LEU A 186 -18.79 -7.39 -7.45
CA LEU A 186 -17.46 -7.98 -7.36
C LEU A 186 -17.24 -8.88 -8.59
N PRO A 187 -16.03 -8.87 -9.19
CA PRO A 187 -15.72 -9.81 -10.25
C PRO A 187 -15.79 -11.25 -9.71
N PRO A 188 -16.25 -12.22 -10.51
CA PRO A 188 -16.17 -13.62 -10.13
C PRO A 188 -14.70 -14.07 -10.05
N PRO A 189 -14.40 -15.20 -9.40
CA PRO A 189 -13.10 -15.85 -9.56
C PRO A 189 -12.79 -16.03 -11.06
N GLN A 190 -11.56 -15.74 -11.45
CA GLN A 190 -11.10 -15.84 -12.83
C GLN A 190 -9.96 -16.85 -12.94
N PHE A 191 -9.99 -17.65 -13.99
CA PHE A 191 -8.88 -18.45 -14.44
C PHE A 191 -8.13 -17.69 -15.55
N VAL A 192 -7.08 -16.98 -15.15
CA VAL A 192 -6.23 -16.19 -16.04
C VAL A 192 -4.98 -16.98 -16.39
N ALA A 193 -4.61 -17.01 -17.66
CA ALA A 193 -3.41 -17.69 -18.14
C ALA A 193 -2.45 -16.72 -18.84
N SER A 194 -1.16 -17.06 -18.83
CA SER A 194 -0.13 -16.39 -19.62
C SER A 194 0.95 -17.39 -20.04
N SER A 195 1.77 -17.00 -21.02
CA SER A 195 2.98 -17.72 -21.41
C SER A 195 4.27 -17.00 -20.96
N SER A 196 4.16 -16.01 -20.07
CA SER A 196 5.26 -15.06 -19.80
C SER A 196 6.57 -15.74 -19.44
N ARG A 197 6.51 -16.79 -18.60
CA ARG A 197 7.70 -17.53 -18.16
C ARG A 197 8.33 -18.38 -19.27
N ALA A 198 7.61 -18.67 -20.35
CA ALA A 198 8.12 -19.46 -21.47
C ALA A 198 8.94 -18.63 -22.48
N TYR A 199 8.71 -17.31 -22.55
CA TYR A 199 9.24 -16.45 -23.61
C TYR A 199 9.93 -15.17 -23.11
N ARG A 200 10.58 -15.25 -21.94
CA ARG A 200 11.19 -14.08 -21.26
C ARG A 200 10.21 -12.93 -21.21
N GLU A 201 9.14 -13.17 -20.45
CA GLU A 201 7.94 -12.36 -20.45
C GLU A 201 7.30 -12.43 -21.84
N MET A 202 7.35 -11.36 -22.62
CA MET A 202 6.89 -11.36 -24.01
C MET A 202 7.99 -10.99 -25.01
N ILE A 203 9.26 -10.97 -24.58
CA ILE A 203 10.39 -10.56 -25.43
C ILE A 203 10.60 -11.52 -26.60
N GLU A 204 10.47 -12.83 -26.36
CA GLU A 204 10.64 -13.88 -27.36
C GLU A 204 9.28 -14.47 -27.79
N ALA A 205 8.19 -13.77 -27.45
CA ALA A 205 6.84 -14.17 -27.82
C ALA A 205 6.50 -13.73 -29.26
N ASP A 206 5.76 -14.57 -29.97
CA ASP A 206 5.18 -14.27 -31.27
C ASP A 206 3.72 -14.76 -31.32
N GLU A 207 2.98 -14.33 -32.33
CA GLU A 207 1.56 -14.69 -32.46
C GLU A 207 1.34 -16.22 -32.46
N ALA A 208 2.19 -16.96 -33.17
CA ALA A 208 2.06 -18.41 -33.31
C ALA A 208 2.21 -19.12 -31.96
N ASN A 209 3.18 -18.70 -31.15
CA ASN A 209 3.43 -19.32 -29.86
C ASN A 209 2.40 -18.91 -28.78
N GLN A 210 1.84 -17.70 -28.87
CA GLN A 210 0.71 -17.30 -28.04
C GLN A 210 -0.53 -18.16 -28.34
N ILE A 211 -0.87 -18.31 -29.62
CA ILE A 211 -1.99 -19.15 -30.05
C ILE A 211 -1.78 -20.60 -29.61
N MET A 212 -0.58 -21.15 -29.79
CA MET A 212 -0.24 -22.51 -29.36
C MET A 212 -0.52 -22.73 -27.86
N HIS A 213 -0.15 -21.79 -26.99
CA HIS A 213 -0.44 -21.90 -25.57
C HIS A 213 -1.94 -21.83 -25.27
N ILE A 214 -2.67 -20.90 -25.90
CA ILE A 214 -4.12 -20.77 -25.73
C ILE A 214 -4.82 -22.07 -26.14
N ASP A 215 -4.49 -22.59 -27.33
CA ASP A 215 -5.02 -23.86 -27.83
C ASP A 215 -4.72 -25.00 -26.87
N ARG A 216 -3.51 -25.04 -26.31
CA ARG A 216 -3.12 -26.07 -25.34
C ARG A 216 -3.97 -26.05 -24.07
N TYR A 217 -4.31 -24.88 -23.53
CA TYR A 217 -5.25 -24.77 -22.40
C TYR A 217 -6.64 -25.30 -22.77
N LEU A 218 -7.13 -24.97 -23.96
CA LEU A 218 -8.44 -25.40 -24.44
C LEU A 218 -8.50 -26.91 -24.69
N GLU A 219 -7.45 -27.51 -25.26
CA GLU A 219 -7.30 -28.96 -25.44
C GLU A 219 -7.38 -29.71 -24.11
N GLU A 220 -6.76 -29.16 -23.06
CA GLU A 220 -6.79 -29.70 -21.69
C GLU A 220 -8.10 -29.37 -20.96
N LYS A 221 -9.07 -28.75 -21.63
CA LYS A 221 -10.38 -28.37 -21.10
C LYS A 221 -10.28 -27.41 -19.91
N LEU A 222 -9.25 -26.57 -19.92
CA LEU A 222 -9.05 -25.50 -18.96
C LEU A 222 -9.60 -24.21 -19.59
N ALA A 223 -10.84 -23.87 -19.27
CA ALA A 223 -11.51 -22.68 -19.77
C ALA A 223 -10.90 -21.42 -19.15
N ILE A 224 -10.05 -20.72 -19.91
CA ILE A 224 -9.48 -19.43 -19.50
C ILE A 224 -10.50 -18.31 -19.66
N ASP A 225 -10.58 -17.43 -18.67
CA ASP A 225 -11.39 -16.21 -18.72
C ASP A 225 -10.65 -15.08 -19.45
N TYR A 226 -9.32 -15.04 -19.30
CA TYR A 226 -8.44 -14.03 -19.88
C TYR A 226 -7.08 -14.62 -20.25
N TRP A 227 -6.52 -14.12 -21.36
CA TRP A 227 -5.12 -14.31 -21.74
C TRP A 227 -4.32 -13.05 -21.41
N TRP A 228 -3.34 -13.18 -20.53
CA TRP A 228 -2.52 -12.06 -20.05
C TRP A 228 -1.23 -11.94 -20.86
N MET A 229 -1.11 -10.85 -21.63
CA MET A 229 0.11 -10.47 -22.32
C MET A 229 0.96 -9.58 -21.40
N ASP A 230 2.12 -10.09 -20.99
CA ASP A 230 3.01 -9.42 -20.05
C ASP A 230 3.96 -8.41 -20.72
N ALA A 231 4.96 -7.89 -20.02
CA ALA A 231 5.90 -6.92 -20.57
C ALA A 231 6.70 -7.51 -21.75
N GLY A 232 6.87 -6.73 -22.81
CA GLY A 232 7.73 -7.07 -23.95
C GLY A 232 7.04 -7.18 -25.31
N TRP A 233 5.71 -7.08 -25.38
CA TRP A 233 4.97 -7.08 -26.67
C TRP A 233 5.20 -5.81 -27.51
N TYR A 234 5.68 -4.73 -26.90
CA TYR A 234 5.96 -3.45 -27.55
C TYR A 234 7.36 -3.43 -28.17
N VAL A 235 7.60 -2.49 -29.11
CA VAL A 235 8.91 -2.31 -29.76
C VAL A 235 9.99 -2.11 -28.70
N GLN A 236 11.03 -2.95 -28.75
CA GLN A 236 12.14 -2.92 -27.79
C GLN A 236 13.39 -2.35 -28.44
N GLU A 237 14.09 -1.45 -27.74
CA GLU A 237 15.47 -1.13 -28.08
C GLU A 237 16.37 -2.31 -27.71
N GLN A 238 16.83 -3.04 -28.73
CA GLN A 238 17.83 -4.08 -28.52
C GLN A 238 19.21 -3.44 -28.36
N VAL A 239 19.57 -3.11 -27.13
CA VAL A 239 20.96 -2.74 -26.82
C VAL A 239 21.79 -4.02 -26.85
N SER A 240 22.68 -4.11 -27.83
CA SER A 240 23.59 -5.24 -28.01
C SER A 240 24.44 -5.45 -26.75
N GLY A 241 24.24 -6.59 -26.08
CA GLY A 241 25.26 -7.18 -25.20
C GLY A 241 25.04 -7.11 -23.69
N ARG A 242 23.93 -6.55 -23.16
CA ARG A 242 23.48 -6.76 -21.76
C ARG A 242 22.10 -6.12 -21.55
N VAL A 243 21.05 -6.92 -21.53
CA VAL A 243 19.77 -6.50 -20.95
C VAL A 243 19.89 -6.73 -19.45
N PHE A 244 20.14 -5.67 -18.70
CA PHE A 244 19.90 -5.69 -17.26
C PHE A 244 18.38 -5.56 -17.06
N LEU A 245 17.72 -6.68 -16.75
CA LEU A 245 16.54 -6.59 -15.89
C LEU A 245 17.09 -6.27 -14.50
N ASP A 246 17.19 -4.98 -14.16
CA ASP A 246 17.52 -4.57 -12.81
C ASP A 246 16.35 -4.93 -11.87
N GLN A 247 16.35 -6.18 -11.46
CA GLN A 247 15.75 -6.62 -10.21
C GLN A 247 16.91 -6.89 -9.25
N ASN A 248 17.22 -5.90 -8.41
CA ASN A 248 18.26 -5.86 -7.36
C ASN A 248 19.65 -5.37 -7.79
N GLU A 249 19.93 -4.09 -7.57
CA GLU A 249 21.18 -3.67 -6.92
C GLU A 249 20.93 -2.69 -5.77
N GLY A 250 20.96 -3.24 -4.55
CA GLY A 250 21.08 -2.49 -3.31
C GLY A 250 22.18 -3.10 -2.45
N SER A 251 23.44 -2.92 -2.83
CA SER A 251 24.60 -2.97 -1.92
C SER A 251 25.91 -2.69 -2.66
N GLY A 252 26.69 -1.70 -2.22
CA GLY A 252 28.14 -1.72 -2.42
C GLY A 252 28.78 -0.40 -2.87
N HIS A 253 29.55 0.18 -1.96
CA HIS A 253 30.47 1.31 -2.12
C HIS A 253 31.32 1.35 -3.41
N GLY A 254 31.37 2.55 -4.01
CA GLY A 254 32.61 3.22 -4.46
C GLY A 254 33.24 2.78 -5.79
N LEU A 255 33.31 3.70 -6.75
CA LEU A 255 34.56 4.25 -7.28
C LEU A 255 34.28 5.38 -8.29
N LEU A 256 35.06 6.45 -8.16
CA LEU A 256 35.11 7.59 -9.07
C LEU A 256 35.42 7.14 -10.51
N GLY A 257 34.62 7.61 -11.47
CA GLY A 257 34.84 7.42 -12.90
C GLY A 257 34.56 8.71 -13.66
N ASP A 258 35.63 9.24 -14.25
CA ASP A 258 35.78 10.46 -15.03
C ASP A 258 34.64 10.71 -16.05
N ARG A 259 34.09 11.93 -16.03
CA ARG A 259 33.14 12.43 -17.05
C ARG A 259 33.92 13.29 -18.05
N SER A 260 34.39 12.66 -19.11
CA SER A 260 34.78 13.36 -20.34
C SER A 260 34.11 12.76 -21.58
N SER A 261 33.65 13.66 -22.46
CA SER A 261 33.16 13.46 -23.84
C SER A 261 31.64 13.27 -24.10
N PRO A 262 31.14 13.66 -25.29
CA PRO A 262 30.26 14.83 -25.41
C PRO A 262 28.88 14.51 -25.98
N ARG A 263 27.94 15.45 -25.77
CA ARG A 263 26.58 15.41 -26.32
C ARG A 263 26.60 15.53 -27.84
N HIS A 264 26.09 14.53 -28.54
CA HIS A 264 25.56 14.71 -29.89
C HIS A 264 24.05 14.91 -29.81
N ALA A 265 23.64 16.11 -30.20
CA ALA A 265 22.26 16.45 -30.50
C ALA A 265 21.93 15.93 -31.90
N LEU A 266 20.82 15.20 -32.03
CA LEU A 266 20.17 14.98 -33.32
C LEU A 266 18.77 15.60 -33.28
N LYS A 267 18.56 16.49 -34.25
CA LYS A 267 17.31 17.14 -34.64
C LYS A 267 16.65 16.33 -35.76
N GLY A 268 15.31 16.29 -35.77
CA GLY A 268 14.46 15.87 -36.90
C GLY A 268 14.32 14.36 -37.01
N TRP A 269 13.15 13.74 -36.96
CA TRP A 269 11.80 14.12 -37.39
C TRP A 269 10.75 13.69 -36.36
#